data_AF-A0AA97AY29-F1
#
_entry.id   AF-A0AA97AY29-F1
#
_cell.length_a   1.000
_cell.length_b   1.000
_cell.length_c   1.000
_cell.angle_alpha   90.00
_cell.angle_beta   90.00
_cell.angle_gamma   90.00
#
_symmetry.space_group_name_H-M   'P 1'
#
loop_
_entity.id
_entity.type
_entity.pdbx_description
1 polymer ?
#
loop_
_entity_poly.entity_id
_entity_poly.type
_entity_poly.pdbx_seq_one_letter_code
_entity_poly.pdbx_strand_id
1 'polypeptide(L)' 'MTSSSIESFNPEPETIEHLSPVAARMMLAAFPPHIQAAFERRAKAINYPVEAVLEMAIVGFLDGEALSFVDCKPRY' A
#
# COMPACT_ATOMS: atom_id res chain seq x y z
N MET A 1 40.35 11.54 -25.56
CA MET A 1 40.10 10.44 -24.61
C MET A 1 39.76 11.06 -23.27
N THR A 2 38.50 11.38 -23.02
CA THR A 2 38.03 11.89 -21.73
C THR A 2 37.43 10.72 -20.96
N SER A 3 38.17 10.20 -20.00
CA SER A 3 37.66 9.20 -19.05
C SER A 3 36.60 9.88 -18.17
N SER A 4 35.32 9.62 -18.46
CA SER A 4 34.25 9.83 -17.49
C SER A 4 34.35 8.71 -16.45
N SER A 5 34.71 9.09 -15.23
CA SER A 5 34.54 8.23 -14.05
C SER A 5 33.06 7.89 -13.92
N ILE A 6 32.73 6.62 -14.06
CA ILE A 6 31.42 6.09 -13.71
C ILE A 6 31.35 6.13 -12.19
N GLU A 7 30.64 7.12 -11.64
CA GLU A 7 30.22 7.07 -10.24
C GLU A 7 29.40 5.79 -10.07
N SER A 8 29.93 4.89 -9.25
CA SER A 8 29.26 3.65 -8.91
C SER A 8 28.03 4.01 -8.09
N PHE A 9 26.85 3.93 -8.71
CA PHE A 9 25.57 4.02 -8.01
C PHE A 9 25.51 2.87 -7.02
N ASN A 10 25.75 3.18 -5.75
CA ASN A 10 25.63 2.24 -4.65
C ASN A 10 24.27 2.54 -3.99
N PRO A 11 23.17 1.88 -4.39
CA PRO A 11 21.90 2.12 -3.73
C PRO A 11 22.05 1.64 -2.29
N GLU A 12 21.96 2.57 -1.35
CA GLU A 12 21.72 2.18 0.04
C GLU A 12 20.46 1.30 0.05
N PRO A 13 20.42 0.22 0.86
CA PRO A 13 19.26 -0.64 0.90
C PRO A 13 18.05 0.20 1.31
N GLU A 14 17.13 0.42 0.37
CA GLU A 14 15.85 1.07 0.66
C GLU A 14 15.14 0.19 1.69
N THR A 15 15.13 0.64 2.95
CA THR A 15 14.34 0.01 4.00
C THR A 15 12.89 0.29 3.68
N ILE A 16 12.21 -0.67 3.05
CA ILE A 16 10.77 -0.59 2.82
C ILE A 16 10.11 -0.68 4.19
N GLU A 17 9.64 0.45 4.70
CA GLU A 17 8.84 0.48 5.91
C GLU A 17 7.44 -0.03 5.61
N HIS A 18 7.04 -1.07 6.33
CA HIS A 18 5.73 -1.70 6.21
C HIS A 18 4.75 -1.19 7.25
N LEU A 19 3.46 -1.25 6.93
CA LEU A 19 2.41 -1.01 7.92
C LEU A 19 2.51 -2.06 9.03
N SER A 20 2.61 -1.60 10.28
CA SER A 20 2.61 -2.50 11.44
C SER A 20 1.37 -3.40 11.42
N PRO A 21 1.50 -4.73 11.60
CA PRO A 21 0.36 -5.64 11.64
C PRO A 21 -0.67 -5.28 12.72
N VAL A 22 -0.19 -4.73 13.85
CA VAL A 22 -1.06 -4.26 14.94
C VAL A 22 -1.88 -3.06 14.49
N ALA A 23 -1.23 -2.07 13.85
CA ALA A 23 -1.91 -0.89 13.33
C ALA A 23 -2.94 -1.27 12.25
N ALA A 24 -2.57 -2.17 11.33
CA ALA A 24 -3.46 -2.68 10.30
C ALA A 24 -4.72 -3.33 10.89
N ARG A 25 -4.57 -4.17 11.92
CA ARG A 25 -5.71 -4.79 12.60
C ARG A 25 -6.57 -3.79 13.35
N MET A 26 -5.97 -2.78 13.98
CA MET A 26 -6.72 -1.71 14.64
C MET A 26 -7.55 -0.89 13.65
N MET A 27 -6.98 -0.54 12.49
CA MET A 27 -7.70 0.15 11.42
C MET A 27 -8.86 -0.70 10.89
N LEU A 28 -8.60 -1.97 10.59
CA LEU A 28 -9.61 -2.90 10.09
C LEU A 28 -10.77 -3.03 11.08
N ALA A 29 -10.49 -3.15 12.38
CA ALA A 29 -11.52 -3.24 13.42
C ALA A 29 -12.42 -2.00 13.51
N ALA A 30 -11.93 -0.82 13.09
CA ALA A 30 -12.71 0.41 13.06
C ALA A 30 -13.65 0.51 11.85
N PHE A 31 -13.46 -0.32 10.82
CA PHE A 31 -14.33 -0.28 9.64
C PHE A 31 -15.70 -0.91 9.88
N PRO A 32 -16.74 -0.52 9.13
CA PRO A 32 -18.02 -1.23 9.15
C PRO A 32 -17.86 -2.72 8.80
N PRO A 33 -18.69 -3.62 9.37
CA PRO A 33 -18.52 -5.08 9.18
C PRO A 33 -18.47 -5.54 7.72
N HIS A 34 -19.22 -4.88 6.82
CA HIS A 34 -19.22 -5.22 5.39
C HIS A 34 -17.89 -4.91 4.70
N ILE A 35 -17.16 -3.87 5.15
CA ILE A 35 -15.84 -3.52 4.64
C ILE A 35 -14.79 -4.50 5.18
N GLN A 36 -14.86 -4.84 6.47
CA GLN A 36 -13.98 -5.87 7.06
C GLN A 36 -14.07 -7.19 6.29
N ALA A 37 -15.30 -7.67 6.04
CA ALA A 37 -15.54 -8.88 5.27
C ALA A 37 -15.04 -8.79 3.81
N ALA A 38 -15.04 -7.60 3.21
CA ALA A 38 -14.50 -7.40 1.86
C ALA A 38 -12.97 -7.57 1.84
N PHE A 39 -12.26 -7.02 2.83
CA PHE A 39 -10.82 -7.20 2.99
C PHE A 39 -10.47 -8.68 3.25
N GLU A 40 -11.17 -9.35 4.15
CA GLU A 40 -10.95 -10.78 4.43
C GLU A 40 -11.20 -11.65 3.20
N ARG A 41 -12.28 -11.38 2.45
CA ARG A 41 -12.58 -12.10 1.22
C ARG A 41 -11.48 -11.93 0.18
N ARG A 42 -10.98 -10.70 0.02
CA ARG A 42 -9.87 -10.40 -0.90
C ARG A 42 -8.59 -11.10 -0.46
N ALA A 43 -8.24 -11.03 0.82
CA ALA A 43 -7.10 -11.71 1.43
C ALA A 43 -7.13 -13.21 1.17
N LYS A 44 -8.28 -13.86 1.39
CA LYS A 44 -8.48 -15.27 1.06
C LYS A 44 -8.35 -15.55 -0.43
N ALA A 45 -8.91 -14.70 -1.29
CA ALA A 45 -8.91 -14.90 -2.74
C ALA A 45 -7.51 -14.85 -3.34
N ILE A 46 -6.61 -14.03 -2.80
CA ILE A 46 -5.23 -13.90 -3.30
C ILE A 46 -4.21 -14.66 -2.45
N ASN A 47 -4.63 -15.30 -1.35
CA ASN A 47 -3.80 -16.01 -0.37
C ASN A 47 -2.74 -15.13 0.31
N TYR A 48 -3.16 -13.96 0.80
CA TYR A 48 -2.31 -13.00 1.54
C TYR A 48 -2.89 -12.74 2.93
N PRO A 49 -2.07 -12.31 3.90
CA PRO A 49 -2.57 -11.81 5.17
C PRO A 49 -3.42 -10.55 4.95
N VAL A 50 -4.46 -10.38 5.76
CA VAL A 50 -5.41 -9.27 5.60
C VAL A 50 -4.73 -7.90 5.79
N GLU A 51 -3.67 -7.86 6.60
CA GLU A 51 -2.83 -6.69 6.83
C GLU A 51 -2.10 -6.25 5.56
N ALA A 52 -1.55 -7.20 4.80
CA ALA A 52 -0.89 -6.89 3.52
C ALA A 52 -1.91 -6.40 2.48
N VAL A 53 -3.13 -6.94 2.47
CA VAL A 53 -4.18 -6.44 1.58
C VAL A 53 -4.60 -5.02 1.94
N LEU A 54 -4.67 -4.69 3.23
CA LEU A 54 -4.96 -3.34 3.70
C LEU A 54 -3.85 -2.37 3.30
N GLU A 55 -2.59 -2.76 3.51
CA GLU A 55 -1.42 -1.98 3.10
C GLU A 55 -1.39 -1.77 1.58
N MET A 56 -1.62 -2.82 0.78
CA MET A 56 -1.73 -2.73 -0.68
C MET A 56 -2.85 -1.79 -1.13
N ALA A 57 -3.99 -1.77 -0.43
CA ALA A 57 -5.08 -0.86 -0.74
C ALA A 57 -4.70 0.60 -0.44
N ILE A 58 -3.95 0.85 0.64
CA ILE A 58 -3.46 2.19 0.99
C ILE A 58 -2.39 2.64 0.00
N VAL A 59 -1.39 1.81 -0.27
CA VAL A 59 -0.31 2.10 -1.24
C VAL A 59 -0.91 2.34 -2.61
N GLY A 60 -1.80 1.45 -3.06
CA GLY A 60 -2.48 1.60 -4.34
C GLY A 60 -3.45 2.78 -4.41
N PHE A 61 -3.86 3.39 -3.29
CA PHE A 61 -4.64 4.63 -3.29
C PHE A 61 -3.74 5.88 -3.27
N LEU A 62 -2.62 5.82 -2.56
CA LEU A 62 -1.67 6.92 -2.42
C LEU A 62 -0.70 7.02 -3.60
N ASP A 63 -0.53 5.95 -4.37
CA ASP A 63 0.19 5.99 -5.64
C ASP A 63 -0.53 6.93 -6.60
N GLY A 64 0.12 8.05 -6.96
CA GLY A 64 -0.44 9.08 -7.84
C GLY A 64 -0.69 8.59 -9.27
N GLU A 65 -0.09 7.47 -9.67
CA GLU A 65 -0.33 6.80 -10.94
C GLU A 65 -1.49 5.78 -10.87
N ALA A 66 -1.91 5.41 -9.65
CA ALA A 66 -3.13 4.64 -9.51
C ALA A 66 -4.31 5.53 -9.91
N LEU A 67 -5.20 4.98 -10.75
CA LEU A 67 -6.39 5.66 -11.30
C LEU A 67 -7.12 6.42 -10.20
N SER A 68 -6.81 7.71 -10.06
CA SER A 68 -7.32 8.48 -8.95
C SER A 68 -8.77 8.84 -9.22
N PHE A 69 -9.54 8.94 -8.14
CA PHE A 69 -10.92 9.38 -8.13
C PHE A 69 -11.03 10.88 -8.49
N VAL A 70 -10.40 11.37 -9.57
CA VAL A 70 -10.54 12.74 -10.05
C VAL A 70 -12.02 13.11 -10.30
N ASP A 71 -12.89 12.09 -10.43
CA ASP A 71 -14.35 12.23 -10.56
C ASP A 71 -15.13 12.22 -9.23
N CYS A 72 -14.58 11.75 -8.11
CA CYS A 72 -15.28 11.86 -6.83
C CYS A 72 -14.99 13.22 -6.22
N LYS A 73 -15.86 14.20 -6.51
CA LYS A 73 -16.00 15.39 -5.66
C LYS A 73 -16.56 14.95 -4.31
N PRO A 74 -15.76 14.87 -3.24
CA PRO A 74 -16.28 14.43 -1.98
C PRO A 74 -17.26 15.47 -1.43
N ARG A 75 -18.44 15.01 -1.01
CA ARG A 75 -19.44 15.83 -0.32
C ARG A 75 -19.31 15.58 1.17
N TYR A 76 -18.29 16.16 1.79
CA TYR A 76 -18.24 16.33 3.24
C TYR A 76 -18.65 17.75 3.61
#